data_AF-A0A9W5KQL3-F1
#
_entry.id   AF-A0A9W5KQL3-F1
#
_cell.length_a   1.000
_cell.length_b   1.000
_cell.length_c   1.000
_cell.angle_alpha   90.00
_cell.angle_beta   90.00
_cell.angle_gamma   90.00
#
_symmetry.space_group_name_H-M   'P 1'
#
loop_
_entity.id
_entity.type
_entity.pdbx_description
1 polymer ?
#
loop_
_entity_poly.entity_id
_entity_poly.type
_entity_poly.pdbx_seq_one_letter_code
_entity_poly.pdbx_strand_id
1 'polypeptide(L)'
;MAGSSQPTNDSWRVDETYLKIKGKKVYLYRAVDSEGNKIDFYLSQRRNAKAAKRFLKKGLASCHATKPRIITADGDKAYPVAIRN
;
A
#
# COMPACT_ATOMS: atom_id res chain seq x y z
N MET A 1 21.01 -11.19 15.44
CA MET A 1 19.78 -10.49 15.85
C MET A 1 18.72 -10.74 14.80
N ALA A 2 17.74 -11.61 15.08
CA ALA A 2 16.61 -11.79 14.18
C ALA A 2 15.75 -10.53 14.26
N GLY A 3 15.55 -9.83 13.14
CA GLY A 3 14.66 -8.67 13.09
C GLY A 3 13.27 -9.12 13.51
N SER A 4 12.84 -8.71 14.71
CA SER A 4 11.47 -8.91 15.17
C SER A 4 10.54 -8.22 14.19
N SER A 5 9.91 -8.99 13.29
CA SER A 5 8.82 -8.46 12.48
C SER A 5 7.62 -8.29 13.40
N GLN A 6 7.59 -7.18 14.15
CA GLN A 6 6.41 -6.83 14.92
C GLN A 6 5.20 -6.78 13.98
N PRO A 7 4.05 -7.32 14.38
CA PRO A 7 2.82 -7.13 13.63
C PRO A 7 2.60 -5.63 13.47
N THR A 8 2.28 -5.20 12.25
CA THR A 8 1.83 -3.83 11.99
C THR A 8 0.52 -3.56 12.75
N ASN A 9 0.18 -2.32 13.06
CA ASN A 9 -1.10 -2.02 13.69
C ASN A 9 -2.28 -1.97 12.68
N ASP A 10 -3.49 -1.74 13.18
CA ASP A 10 -4.74 -1.78 12.40
C ASP A 10 -5.07 -0.46 11.66
N SER A 11 -4.20 0.55 11.74
CA SER A 11 -4.41 1.86 11.13
C SER A 11 -3.44 2.07 9.98
N TRP A 12 -3.90 1.83 8.76
CA TRP A 12 -3.05 1.90 7.57
C TRP A 12 -3.07 3.29 6.94
N ARG A 13 -1.91 3.75 6.50
CA ARG A 13 -1.73 4.87 5.59
C ARG A 13 -1.23 4.33 4.26
N VAL A 14 -1.94 4.66 3.18
CA VAL A 14 -1.59 4.27 1.82
C VAL A 14 -1.33 5.50 0.96
N ASP A 15 -0.25 5.47 0.20
CA ASP A 15 0.12 6.54 -0.72
C ASP A 15 0.52 5.98 -2.07
N GLU A 16 0.49 6.85 -3.08
CA GLU A 16 0.94 6.52 -4.43
C GLU A 16 1.85 7.64 -4.94
N THR A 17 3.06 7.27 -5.35
CA THR A 17 4.05 8.19 -5.90
C THR A 17 4.61 7.66 -7.22
N TYR A 18 5.27 8.51 -8.00
CA TYR A 18 5.94 8.07 -9.22
C TYR A 18 7.45 7.98 -9.01
N LEU A 19 8.06 6.96 -9.60
CA LEU A 19 9.49 6.75 -9.66
C LEU A 19 9.93 6.67 -11.13
N LYS A 20 11.15 7.12 -11.43
CA LYS A 20 11.77 6.97 -12.75
C LYS A 20 12.78 5.83 -12.70
N ILE A 21 12.46 4.70 -13.32
CA ILE A 21 13.31 3.51 -13.35
C ILE A 21 13.76 3.29 -14.79
N LYS A 22 15.09 3.36 -15.04
CA LYS A 22 15.68 3.21 -16.40
C LYS A 22 14.97 4.06 -17.46
N GLY A 23 14.68 5.32 -17.14
CA GLY A 23 14.01 6.25 -18.05
C GLY A 23 12.49 6.14 -18.11
N LYS A 24 11.87 5.10 -17.54
CA LYS A 24 10.42 4.88 -17.58
C LYS A 24 9.76 5.34 -16.27
N LYS A 25 8.58 5.98 -16.37
CA LYS A 25 7.75 6.31 -15.22
C LYS A 25 7.03 5.05 -14.72
N VAL A 26 7.16 4.78 -13.43
CA VAL A 26 6.52 3.67 -12.73
C VAL A 26 5.85 4.25 -11.49
N TYR A 27 4.65 3.76 -11.15
CA TYR A 27 3.92 4.15 -9.96
C TYR A 27 4.23 3.17 -8.83
N LEU A 28 4.64 3.72 -7.69
CA LEU A 28 4.87 3.02 -6.45
C LEU A 28 3.67 3.26 -5.54
N TYR A 29 3.00 2.18 -5.18
CA TYR A 29 2.03 2.12 -4.11
C TYR A 29 2.74 1.67 -2.83
N ARG A 30 2.48 2.35 -1.72
CA ARG A 30 3.07 2.03 -0.42
C ARG A 30 2.01 2.02 0.67
N ALA A 31 2.15 1.10 1.61
CA ALA A 31 1.33 0.98 2.80
C ALA A 31 2.25 0.92 4.02
N VAL A 32 1.96 1.78 4.98
CA VAL A 32 2.59 1.79 6.31
C VAL A 32 1.49 1.85 7.35
N ASP A 33 1.77 1.38 8.56
CA ASP A 33 0.85 1.56 9.67
C ASP A 33 0.98 2.97 10.29
N SER A 34 0.22 3.27 11.35
CA SER A 34 0.23 4.61 11.95
C SER A 34 1.56 4.96 12.63
N GLU A 35 2.38 3.96 12.97
CA GLU A 35 3.71 4.10 13.58
C GLU A 35 4.83 4.14 12.53
N GLY A 36 4.48 3.96 11.25
CA GLY A 36 5.43 3.98 10.14
C GLY A 36 6.03 2.62 9.83
N ASN A 37 5.54 1.54 10.45
CA ASN A 37 5.97 0.19 10.11
C ASN A 37 5.48 -0.17 8.72
N LYS A 38 6.37 -0.71 7.90
CA LYS A 38 6.06 -1.07 6.52
C LYS A 38 5.13 -2.28 6.48
N ILE A 39 3.96 -2.09 5.88
CA ILE A 39 3.03 -3.18 5.56
C ILE A 39 3.49 -3.81 4.25
N ASP A 40 3.41 -3.06 3.15
CA ASP A 40 3.83 -3.55 1.83
C ASP A 40 4.03 -2.43 0.79
N PHE A 41 4.60 -2.80 -0.36
CA PHE A 41 4.73 -1.96 -1.54
C PHE A 41 4.38 -2.71 -2.83
N TYR A 42 3.97 -1.97 -3.86
CA TYR A 42 3.66 -2.52 -5.18
C TYR A 42 4.04 -1.53 -6.29
N LEU A 43 4.66 -2.04 -7.35
CA LEU A 43 5.03 -1.25 -8.52
C LEU A 43 4.08 -1.57 -9.68
N SER A 44 3.58 -0.52 -10.33
CA SER A 44 2.73 -0.62 -11.51
C SER A 44 3.19 0.36 -12.58
N GLN A 45 3.11 -0.03 -13.84
CA GLN A 45 3.29 0.91 -14.95
C GLN A 45 2.09 1.86 -15.13
N ARG A 46 0.96 1.57 -14.49
CA ARG A 46 -0.30 2.32 -14.62
C ARG A 46 -0.82 2.75 -13.26
N ARG A 47 -1.18 4.02 -13.13
CA ARG A 47 -1.94 4.60 -12.02
C ARG A 47 -3.43 4.41 -12.26
N ASN A 48 -4.02 3.36 -11.69
CA ASN A 48 -5.46 3.10 -11.82
C ASN A 48 -6.01 2.26 -10.67
N ALA A 49 -7.33 2.24 -10.53
CA ALA A 49 -8.03 1.49 -9.49
C ALA A 49 -7.71 -0.02 -9.51
N LYS A 50 -7.40 -0.60 -10.68
CA LYS A 50 -7.03 -2.02 -10.79
C LYS A 50 -5.68 -2.30 -10.13
N ALA A 51 -4.71 -1.41 -10.30
CA ALA A 51 -3.41 -1.50 -9.64
C ALA A 51 -3.55 -1.27 -8.12
N ALA A 52 -4.30 -0.24 -7.71
CA ALA A 52 -4.60 0.01 -6.30
C ALA A 52 -5.29 -1.20 -5.61
N LYS A 53 -6.29 -1.82 -6.27
CA LYS A 53 -6.97 -3.02 -5.75
C LYS A 53 -6.03 -4.22 -5.62
N ARG A 54 -5.15 -4.43 -6.60
CA ARG A 54 -4.12 -5.50 -6.52
C ARG A 54 -3.17 -5.25 -5.36
N PHE A 55 -2.73 -4.02 -5.19
CA PHE A 55 -1.89 -3.62 -4.08
C PHE A 55 -2.54 -3.87 -2.71
N LEU A 56 -3.77 -3.40 -2.51
CA LEU A 56 -4.51 -3.61 -1.26
C LEU A 56 -4.70 -5.10 -0.95
N LYS A 57 -5.05 -5.93 -1.95
CA LYS A 57 -5.14 -7.38 -1.79
C LYS A 57 -3.81 -8.01 -1.35
N LYS A 58 -2.70 -7.54 -1.92
CA LYS A 58 -1.35 -8.01 -1.56
C LYS A 58 -1.04 -7.68 -0.09
N GLY A 59 -1.30 -6.44 0.33
CA GLY A 59 -1.11 -6.02 1.72
C GLY A 59 -1.97 -6.81 2.70
N LEU A 60 -3.25 -7.03 2.38
CA LEU A 60 -4.19 -7.79 3.22
C LEU A 60 -3.83 -9.29 3.33
N ALA A 61 -3.11 -9.83 2.35
CA ALA A 61 -2.62 -11.21 2.36
C ALA A 61 -1.25 -11.36 3.05
N SER A 62 -0.64 -10.26 3.51
CA SER A 62 0.69 -10.30 4.11
C SER A 62 0.63 -10.86 5.53
N CYS A 63 1.53 -11.78 5.88
CA CYS A 63 1.50 -12.51 7.15
C CYS A 63 1.82 -11.65 8.38
N HIS A 64 2.55 -10.54 8.21
CA HIS A 64 2.85 -9.57 9.27
C HIS A 64 1.89 -8.37 9.28
N ALA A 65 0.90 -8.37 8.39
CA ALA A 65 -0.08 -7.30 8.28
C ALA A 65 -1.27 -7.56 9.20
N THR A 66 -1.51 -6.68 10.17
CA THR A 66 -2.77 -6.72 10.92
C THR A 66 -3.89 -6.20 10.03
N LYS A 67 -5.03 -6.89 10.01
CA LYS A 67 -6.20 -6.50 9.22
C LYS A 67 -6.57 -5.04 9.55
N PRO A 68 -6.64 -4.15 8.56
CA PRO A 68 -6.88 -2.74 8.82
C PRO A 68 -8.31 -2.53 9.29
N ARG A 69 -8.45 -1.72 10.34
CA ARG A 69 -9.71 -1.10 10.76
C ARG A 69 -9.95 0.19 9.98
N ILE A 70 -8.89 0.95 9.68
CA ILE A 70 -8.94 2.21 8.92
C ILE A 70 -7.84 2.19 7.86
N ILE A 71 -8.19 2.66 6.65
CA ILE A 71 -7.23 2.92 5.58
C ILE A 71 -7.35 4.40 5.21
N THR A 72 -6.30 5.16 5.48
CA THR A 72 -6.19 6.57 5.10
C THR A 72 -5.37 6.67 3.82
N ALA A 73 -5.94 7.27 2.78
CA ALA A 73 -5.27 7.51 1.51
C ALA A 73 -5.00 9.01 1.30
N ASP A 74 -3.85 9.35 0.75
CA ASP A 74 -3.42 10.74 0.45
C ASP A 74 -4.16 11.38 -0.76
N GLY A 75 -5.45 11.07 -0.94
CA GLY A 75 -6.29 11.78 -1.92
C GLY A 75 -6.26 11.30 -3.37
N ASP A 76 -5.68 10.13 -3.67
CA ASP A 76 -5.84 9.53 -5.01
C ASP A 76 -7.29 9.11 -5.27
N LYS A 77 -7.87 9.56 -6.39
CA LYS A 77 -9.21 9.14 -6.87
C LYS A 77 -9.32 7.62 -7.09
N ALA A 78 -8.21 6.92 -7.25
CA ALA A 78 -8.18 5.46 -7.39
C ALA A 78 -8.56 4.72 -6.10
N TYR A 79 -8.29 5.28 -4.91
CA TYR A 79 -8.52 4.59 -3.64
C TYR A 79 -10.01 4.45 -3.26
N PRO A 80 -10.88 5.48 -3.40
CA PRO A 80 -12.32 5.31 -3.18
C PRO A 80 -12.95 4.18 -4.02
N VAL A 81 -12.49 3.99 -5.25
CA VAL A 81 -12.94 2.90 -6.15
C VAL A 81 -12.34 1.55 -5.72
N ALA A 82 -11.12 1.54 -5.19
CA ALA A 82 -10.44 0.31 -4.75
C ALA A 82 -10.99 -0.22 -3.41
N ILE A 83 -11.45 0.67 -2.53
CA ILE A 83 -11.97 0.35 -1.19
C ILE A 83 -13.45 -0.07 -1.21
N ARG A 84 -14.28 0.51 -2.09
CA ARG A 84 -15.67 0.07 -2.28
C ARG A 84 -15.72 -1.26 -3.05
N ASN A 85 -15.78 -2.39 -2.34
CA ASN A 85 -16.42 -3.65 -2.72
C ASN A 85 -16.32 -4.64 -1.57
#